data_AF-X1C6R4-F1
#
_entry.id   AF-X1C6R4-F1
#
_cell.length_a   1.000
_cell.length_b   1.000
_cell.length_c   1.000
_cell.angle_alpha   90.00
_cell.angle_beta   90.00
_cell.angle_gamma   90.00
#
_symmetry.space_group_name_H-M   'P 1'
#
loop_
_entity.id
_entity.type
_entity.pdbx_description
1 polymer ?
#
loop_
_entity_poly.entity_id
_entity_poly.type
_entity_poly.pdbx_seq_one_letter_code
_entity_poly.pdbx_strand_id
1 'polypeptide(L)'
;MSRASRAGWESEMLCRRPSLENVVFDEFDEAVHVVPIDYNADLPLYRSLDFGFVNPFVCLWIQVDGDGVVRVIDEYVRSRATIDAHAEVIKARTPDDESRVAATFCDPAGAGKNDVTGTSVVRELRERGIVTRYRRSGILEGIELIRRAVRSGDGQSRLIISPRCPRLIEAMKCYHYSDSPVGRDSELPFKDGLYDHPIDALRYFFANYNRASKITTRRY
;
A
#
# COMPACT_ATOMS: atom_id res chain seq x y z
N MET A 1 -14.10 -14.31 36.59
CA MET A 1 -12.82 -14.18 35.84
C MET A 1 -13.09 -14.56 34.40
N SER A 2 -12.81 -13.68 33.44
CA SER A 2 -12.71 -14.10 32.04
C SER A 2 -11.43 -14.94 31.87
N ARG A 3 -11.42 -15.88 30.94
CA ARG A 3 -10.15 -16.49 30.48
C ARG A 3 -9.59 -15.60 29.38
N ALA A 4 -8.36 -15.11 29.56
CA ALA A 4 -7.63 -14.46 28.48
C ALA A 4 -7.59 -15.39 27.25
N SER A 5 -7.69 -14.81 26.05
CA SER A 5 -7.54 -15.57 24.82
C SER A 5 -6.13 -16.16 24.74
N ARG A 6 -5.92 -17.20 23.93
CA ARG A 6 -4.56 -17.76 23.77
C ARG A 6 -3.57 -16.72 23.23
N ALA A 7 -4.02 -15.83 22.35
CA ALA A 7 -3.22 -14.72 21.85
C ALA A 7 -2.90 -13.69 22.95
N GLY A 8 -3.92 -13.28 23.74
CA GLY A 8 -3.72 -12.40 24.90
C GLY A 8 -2.74 -12.99 25.91
N TRP A 9 -2.87 -14.27 26.25
CA TRP A 9 -1.91 -14.94 27.16
C TRP A 9 -0.49 -15.04 26.57
N GLU A 10 -0.35 -15.32 25.27
CA GLU A 10 0.97 -15.36 24.60
C GLU A 10 1.62 -13.96 24.48
N SER A 11 0.82 -12.88 24.47
CA SER A 11 1.25 -11.48 24.53
C SER A 11 1.48 -10.99 25.97
N GLU A 12 0.41 -10.79 26.75
CA GLU A 12 0.42 -10.10 28.05
C GLU A 12 1.20 -10.86 29.13
N MET A 13 1.02 -12.20 29.20
CA MET A 13 1.51 -13.02 30.31
C MET A 13 2.83 -13.72 30.00
N LEU A 14 3.18 -13.86 28.71
CA LEU A 14 4.41 -14.54 28.26
C LEU A 14 5.37 -13.61 27.49
N CYS A 15 4.95 -12.40 27.10
CA CYS A 15 5.73 -11.42 26.34
C CYS A 15 6.37 -11.99 25.06
N ARG A 16 5.76 -13.01 24.43
CA ARG A 16 6.33 -13.71 23.26
C ARG A 16 6.05 -13.02 21.94
N ARG A 17 5.04 -12.15 21.90
CA ARG A 17 4.59 -11.37 20.75
C ARG A 17 4.04 -10.04 21.27
N PRO A 18 4.02 -8.96 20.46
CA PRO A 18 3.18 -7.79 20.75
C PRO A 18 1.69 -8.20 20.85
N SER A 19 0.86 -7.34 21.45
CA SER A 19 -0.58 -7.52 21.35
C SER A 19 -1.04 -7.35 19.91
N LEU A 20 -1.92 -8.24 19.45
CA LEU A 20 -2.63 -8.09 18.18
C LEU A 20 -3.98 -7.37 18.36
N GLU A 21 -4.34 -7.01 19.60
CA GLU A 21 -5.50 -6.17 19.85
C GLU A 21 -5.32 -4.83 19.11
N ASN A 22 -6.39 -4.39 18.46
CA ASN A 22 -6.45 -3.21 17.60
C ASN A 22 -5.59 -3.24 16.31
N VAL A 23 -4.84 -4.30 15.98
CA VAL A 23 -4.10 -4.40 14.70
C VAL A 23 -5.06 -4.55 13.51
N VAL A 24 -4.80 -3.83 12.41
CA VAL A 24 -5.68 -3.78 11.23
C VAL A 24 -5.56 -5.03 10.35
N PHE A 25 -4.38 -5.65 10.29
CA PHE A 25 -4.07 -6.84 9.49
C PHE A 25 -3.54 -7.99 10.36
N ASP A 26 -4.34 -8.42 11.34
CA ASP A 26 -4.05 -9.51 12.27
C ASP A 26 -3.75 -10.86 11.59
N GLU A 27 -4.26 -11.08 10.37
CA GLU A 27 -3.97 -12.26 9.54
C GLU A 27 -2.65 -12.17 8.74
N PHE A 28 -1.87 -11.08 8.87
CA PHE A 28 -0.59 -10.93 8.18
C PHE A 28 0.54 -11.69 8.90
N ASP A 29 0.92 -12.85 8.35
CA ASP A 29 2.09 -13.63 8.75
C ASP A 29 3.27 -13.40 7.79
N GLU A 30 4.42 -12.93 8.30
CA GLU A 30 5.65 -12.78 7.51
C GLU A 30 6.09 -14.10 6.85
N ALA A 31 5.92 -15.25 7.52
CA ALA A 31 6.33 -16.54 6.99
C ALA A 31 5.49 -17.03 5.79
N VAL A 32 4.35 -16.38 5.52
CA VAL A 32 3.46 -16.66 4.39
C VAL A 32 3.54 -15.56 3.33
N HIS A 33 3.59 -14.29 3.76
CA HIS A 33 3.45 -13.14 2.87
C HIS A 33 4.79 -12.53 2.42
N VAL A 34 5.88 -12.75 3.16
CA VAL A 34 7.21 -12.20 2.84
C VAL A 34 8.06 -13.25 2.14
N VAL A 35 8.16 -13.15 0.81
CA VAL A 35 8.85 -14.14 -0.03
C VAL A 35 9.86 -13.41 -0.92
N PRO A 36 11.13 -13.88 -1.03
CA PRO A 36 12.06 -13.37 -2.02
C PRO A 36 11.48 -13.49 -3.44
N ILE A 37 11.13 -12.35 -4.03
CA ILE A 37 10.58 -12.25 -5.38
C ILE A 37 11.34 -11.21 -6.18
N ASP A 38 11.68 -11.55 -7.42
CA ASP A 38 12.32 -10.67 -8.38
C ASP A 38 11.36 -10.22 -9.48
N TYR A 39 11.78 -9.19 -10.21
CA TYR A 39 11.00 -8.62 -11.31
C TYR A 39 10.81 -9.65 -12.43
N ASN A 40 9.56 -9.88 -12.84
CA ASN A 40 9.25 -10.70 -14.02
C ASN A 40 8.83 -9.80 -15.18
N ALA A 41 9.63 -9.79 -16.25
CA ALA A 41 9.41 -9.00 -17.46
C ALA A 41 8.06 -9.31 -18.16
N ASP A 42 7.52 -10.51 -18.01
CA ASP A 42 6.26 -10.94 -18.64
C ASP A 42 5.01 -10.46 -17.88
N LEU A 43 5.17 -9.93 -16.66
CA LEU A 43 4.06 -9.45 -15.84
C LEU A 43 3.90 -7.92 -15.90
N PRO A 44 2.67 -7.40 -15.99
CA PRO A 44 2.44 -5.96 -16.05
C PRO A 44 2.97 -5.26 -14.79
N LEU A 45 3.83 -4.26 -14.99
CA LEU A 45 4.38 -3.46 -13.91
C LEU A 45 3.44 -2.30 -13.57
N TYR A 46 3.07 -2.19 -12.31
CA TYR A 46 2.34 -1.07 -11.75
C TYR A 46 3.24 -0.34 -10.74
N ARG A 47 2.98 0.96 -10.58
CA ARG A 47 3.51 1.74 -9.46
C ARG A 47 2.35 2.30 -8.65
N SER A 48 2.53 2.46 -7.34
CA SER A 48 1.57 3.16 -6.49
C SER A 48 2.29 4.18 -5.62
N LEU A 49 1.83 5.43 -5.69
CA LEU A 49 2.44 6.58 -5.05
C LEU A 49 1.56 7.11 -3.92
N ASP A 50 2.18 7.44 -2.78
CA ASP A 50 1.58 8.31 -1.78
C ASP A 50 2.45 9.56 -1.54
N PHE A 51 1.80 10.70 -1.35
CA PHE A 51 2.42 12.02 -1.50
C PHE A 51 2.66 12.71 -0.15
N GLY A 52 3.83 12.47 0.43
CA GLY A 52 4.33 13.20 1.59
C GLY A 52 5.47 14.18 1.25
N PHE A 53 5.59 15.25 2.05
CA PHE A 53 6.77 16.12 2.08
C PHE A 53 7.35 16.23 3.49
N VAL A 54 6.52 16.60 4.47
CA VAL A 54 6.86 16.48 5.90
C VAL A 54 6.83 15.01 6.30
N ASN A 55 5.69 14.36 6.05
CA ASN A 55 5.49 12.92 6.05
C ASN A 55 6.23 12.28 4.85
N PRO A 56 6.51 10.96 4.85
CA PRO A 56 7.23 10.32 3.77
C PRO A 56 6.44 10.27 2.46
N PHE A 57 7.12 10.55 1.34
CA PHE A 57 6.70 10.07 0.03
C PHE A 57 6.94 8.56 -0.05
N VAL A 58 5.99 7.81 -0.61
CA VAL A 58 6.10 6.37 -0.84
C VAL A 58 5.89 6.06 -2.32
N CYS A 59 6.75 5.21 -2.89
CA CYS A 59 6.51 4.52 -4.15
C CYS A 59 6.66 3.01 -3.95
N LEU A 60 5.62 2.25 -4.31
CA LEU A 60 5.64 0.79 -4.36
C LEU A 60 5.67 0.33 -5.81
N TRP A 61 6.59 -0.58 -6.17
CA TRP A 61 6.55 -1.30 -7.45
C TRP A 61 5.82 -2.62 -7.26
N ILE A 62 4.80 -2.85 -8.07
CA ILE A 62 3.83 -3.93 -7.88
C ILE A 62 3.59 -4.63 -9.21
N GLN A 63 3.65 -5.95 -9.23
CA GLN A 63 3.22 -6.79 -10.36
C GLN A 63 1.99 -7.60 -9.97
N VAL A 64 1.26 -8.12 -10.96
CA VAL A 64 0.19 -9.09 -10.74
C VAL A 64 0.36 -10.24 -11.74
N ASP A 65 0.28 -11.48 -11.28
CA ASP A 65 0.33 -12.67 -12.13
C ASP A 65 -1.06 -13.14 -12.62
N GLY A 66 -1.07 -14.20 -13.42
CA GLY A 66 -2.28 -14.70 -14.09
C GLY A 66 -3.38 -15.19 -13.14
N ASP A 67 -3.01 -15.64 -11.93
CA ASP A 67 -3.94 -16.08 -10.89
C ASP A 67 -4.45 -14.91 -10.02
N GLY A 68 -3.94 -13.70 -10.25
CA GLY A 68 -4.33 -12.49 -9.54
C GLY A 68 -3.59 -12.27 -8.22
N VAL A 69 -2.42 -12.88 -8.03
CA VAL A 69 -1.58 -12.64 -6.84
C VAL A 69 -0.82 -11.32 -7.04
N VAL A 70 -0.97 -10.41 -6.07
CA VAL A 70 -0.34 -9.09 -6.05
C VAL A 70 1.05 -9.21 -5.44
N ARG A 71 2.07 -8.74 -6.15
CA ARG A 71 3.49 -8.99 -5.88
C ARG A 71 4.23 -7.66 -5.74
N VAL A 72 4.51 -7.23 -4.53
CA VAL A 72 5.25 -5.98 -4.24
C VAL A 72 6.75 -6.27 -4.30
N ILE A 73 7.44 -5.78 -5.33
CA ILE A 73 8.82 -6.20 -5.67
C ILE A 73 9.92 -5.26 -5.15
N ASP A 74 9.62 -3.98 -4.95
CA ASP A 74 10.52 -2.97 -4.38
C ASP A 74 9.72 -1.82 -3.75
N GLU A 75 10.33 -1.11 -2.79
CA GLU A 75 9.79 0.12 -2.21
C GLU A 75 10.80 1.27 -2.23
N TYR A 76 10.29 2.50 -2.32
CA TYR A 76 11.05 3.72 -2.08
C TYR A 76 10.27 4.61 -1.12
N VAL A 77 10.84 4.85 0.06
CA VAL A 77 10.26 5.69 1.12
C VAL A 77 11.25 6.81 1.43
N ARG A 78 10.82 8.08 1.34
CA ARG A 78 11.68 9.25 1.62
C ARG A 78 10.86 10.49 1.96
N SER A 79 11.17 11.16 3.06
CA SER A 79 10.62 12.49 3.40
C SER A 79 11.53 13.62 2.90
N ARG A 80 10.98 14.85 2.85
CA ARG A 80 11.73 16.12 2.65
C ARG A 80 12.63 16.15 1.40
N ALA A 81 12.14 15.64 0.27
CA ALA A 81 12.77 15.80 -1.04
C ALA A 81 11.79 16.45 -2.04
N THR A 82 12.31 16.90 -3.19
CA THR A 82 11.50 17.52 -4.24
C THR A 82 10.89 16.47 -5.16
N ILE A 83 9.79 16.81 -5.83
CA ILE A 83 9.13 15.92 -6.81
C ILE A 83 10.07 15.54 -7.96
N ASP A 84 11.05 16.38 -8.28
CA ASP A 84 12.15 16.10 -9.20
C ASP A 84 13.00 14.91 -8.71
N ALA A 85 13.54 15.02 -7.49
CA ALA A 85 14.37 13.98 -6.87
C ALA A 85 13.59 12.67 -6.58
N HIS A 86 12.25 12.74 -6.44
CA HIS A 86 11.42 11.54 -6.43
C HIS A 86 11.25 10.95 -7.84
N ALA A 87 11.00 11.77 -8.86
CA ALA A 87 10.85 11.31 -10.25
C ALA A 87 12.14 10.69 -10.83
N GLU A 88 13.31 11.26 -10.52
CA GLU A 88 14.61 10.69 -10.91
C GLU A 88 14.82 9.30 -10.32
N VAL A 89 14.58 9.12 -9.01
CA VAL A 89 14.71 7.81 -8.35
C VAL A 89 13.65 6.84 -8.87
N ILE A 90 12.42 7.28 -9.14
CA ILE A 90 11.37 6.42 -9.70
C ILE A 90 11.78 5.88 -11.08
N LYS A 91 12.35 6.72 -11.95
CA LYS A 91 12.89 6.27 -13.24
C LYS A 91 14.06 5.31 -13.07
N ALA A 92 15.05 5.70 -12.26
CA ALA A 92 16.28 4.91 -12.06
C ALA A 92 16.05 3.55 -11.39
N ARG A 93 14.96 3.37 -10.65
CA ARG A 93 14.55 2.09 -10.02
C ARG A 93 13.51 1.30 -10.80
N THR A 94 12.83 1.90 -11.79
CA THR A 94 11.90 1.13 -12.64
C THR A 94 12.76 0.21 -13.51
N PRO A 95 12.62 -1.13 -13.45
CA PRO A 95 13.59 -2.07 -14.06
C PRO A 95 13.65 -2.06 -15.60
N ASP A 96 12.76 -1.31 -16.22
CA ASP A 96 12.40 -1.37 -17.63
C ASP A 96 11.90 0.03 -18.07
N ASP A 97 11.73 0.25 -19.38
CA ASP A 97 11.25 1.53 -19.90
C ASP A 97 9.85 1.91 -19.36
N GLU A 98 9.56 3.21 -19.23
CA GLU A 98 8.27 3.76 -18.78
C GLU A 98 7.07 3.21 -19.59
N SER A 99 7.26 2.85 -20.87
CA SER A 99 6.23 2.23 -21.70
C SER A 99 5.74 0.86 -21.21
N ARG A 100 6.52 0.16 -20.36
CA ARG A 100 6.13 -1.12 -19.73
C ARG A 100 5.41 -0.95 -18.40
N VAL A 101 5.27 0.28 -17.89
CA VAL A 101 4.49 0.58 -16.69
C VAL A 101 3.01 0.74 -17.08
N ALA A 102 2.22 -0.32 -16.83
CA ALA A 102 0.80 -0.41 -17.20
C ALA A 102 -0.08 0.69 -16.55
N ALA A 103 0.26 1.09 -15.32
CA ALA A 103 -0.21 2.33 -14.70
C ALA A 103 0.67 2.74 -13.51
N THR A 104 0.76 4.05 -13.28
CA THR A 104 1.16 4.60 -11.98
C THR A 104 -0.10 5.12 -11.27
N PHE A 105 -0.43 4.59 -10.10
CA PHE A 105 -1.54 5.06 -9.27
C PHE A 105 -1.06 6.07 -8.23
N CYS A 106 -1.93 6.98 -7.78
CA CYS A 106 -1.61 7.91 -6.70
C CYS A 106 -2.83 8.39 -5.91
N ASP A 107 -2.59 9.03 -4.76
CA ASP A 107 -3.60 9.75 -3.99
C ASP A 107 -4.29 10.85 -4.85
N PRO A 108 -5.63 10.90 -4.90
CA PRO A 108 -6.39 12.09 -5.34
C PRO A 108 -5.94 13.44 -4.75
N ALA A 109 -5.35 13.49 -3.55
CA ALA A 109 -4.85 14.73 -2.95
C ALA A 109 -3.73 15.39 -3.79
N GLY A 110 -2.87 14.61 -4.44
CA GLY A 110 -1.80 15.13 -5.31
C GLY A 110 -2.28 15.79 -6.61
N ALA A 111 -3.58 15.76 -6.89
CA ALA A 111 -4.22 16.56 -7.94
C ALA A 111 -4.60 17.97 -7.45
N GLY A 112 -4.61 18.22 -6.14
CA GLY A 112 -4.67 19.56 -5.55
C GLY A 112 -3.44 20.39 -5.95
N LYS A 113 -3.60 21.71 -5.97
CA LYS A 113 -2.47 22.63 -6.17
C LYS A 113 -1.70 22.76 -4.87
N ASN A 114 -0.38 22.76 -4.94
CA ASN A 114 0.47 23.21 -3.85
C ASN A 114 0.42 24.75 -3.81
N ASP A 115 0.15 25.34 -2.65
CA ASP A 115 0.12 26.81 -2.50
C ASP A 115 1.48 27.48 -2.77
N VAL A 116 2.57 26.71 -2.68
CA VAL A 116 3.96 27.18 -2.89
C VAL A 116 4.35 27.20 -4.37
N THR A 117 3.97 26.20 -5.17
CA THR A 117 4.36 26.10 -6.60
C THR A 117 3.24 26.47 -7.57
N GLY A 118 1.97 26.54 -7.12
CA GLY A 118 0.79 26.78 -7.95
C GLY A 118 0.41 25.62 -8.89
N THR A 119 1.30 24.64 -9.04
CA THR A 119 1.13 23.37 -9.75
C THR A 119 0.66 22.26 -8.81
N SER A 120 0.21 21.14 -9.38
CA SER A 120 -0.10 19.92 -8.64
C SER A 120 1.01 18.88 -8.84
N VAL A 121 1.24 18.02 -7.85
CA VAL A 121 2.27 16.97 -7.92
C VAL A 121 2.02 16.03 -9.11
N VAL A 122 0.76 15.73 -9.41
CA VAL A 122 0.32 14.99 -10.61
C VAL A 122 0.77 15.68 -11.91
N ARG A 123 0.76 17.02 -11.98
CA ARG A 123 1.24 17.77 -13.14
C ARG A 123 2.77 17.74 -13.23
N GLU A 124 3.45 17.97 -12.11
CA GLU A 124 4.92 17.98 -12.05
C GLU A 124 5.51 16.61 -12.46
N LEU A 125 4.92 15.51 -12.00
CA LEU A 125 5.28 14.15 -12.44
C LEU A 125 5.00 13.93 -13.94
N ARG A 126 3.86 14.41 -14.44
CA ARG A 126 3.49 14.27 -15.86
C ARG A 126 4.43 15.07 -16.79
N GLU A 127 4.86 16.26 -16.39
CA GLU A 127 5.88 17.04 -17.11
C GLU A 127 7.25 16.35 -17.11
N ARG A 128 7.50 15.48 -16.13
CA ARG A 128 8.67 14.58 -16.08
C ARG A 128 8.42 13.23 -16.77
N GLY A 129 7.27 13.02 -17.43
CA GLY A 129 6.90 11.83 -18.18
C GLY A 129 6.16 10.74 -17.40
N ILE A 130 6.05 10.86 -16.06
CA ILE A 130 5.38 9.88 -15.21
C ILE A 130 3.87 10.16 -15.22
N VAL A 131 3.11 9.38 -15.98
CA VAL A 131 1.65 9.54 -16.10
C VAL A 131 0.93 8.82 -14.96
N THR A 132 0.44 9.59 -13.99
CA THR A 132 -0.32 9.07 -12.85
C THR A 132 -1.84 8.97 -13.13
N ARG A 133 -2.52 8.07 -12.43
CA ARG A 133 -3.98 7.90 -12.41
C ARG A 133 -4.45 7.85 -10.95
N TYR A 134 -5.56 8.51 -10.62
CA TYR A 134 -6.09 8.52 -9.25
C TYR A 134 -7.60 8.33 -9.24
N ARG A 135 -8.12 7.78 -8.13
CA ARG A 135 -9.55 7.55 -7.91
C ARG A 135 -9.88 7.74 -6.43
N ARG A 136 -10.95 8.49 -6.12
CA ARG A 136 -11.52 8.55 -4.77
C ARG A 136 -12.07 7.18 -4.35
N SER A 137 -11.65 6.72 -3.19
CA SER A 137 -12.04 5.46 -2.56
C SER A 137 -12.15 5.65 -1.05
N GLY A 138 -12.96 4.84 -0.37
CA GLY A 138 -13.02 4.83 1.09
C GLY A 138 -11.73 4.30 1.70
N ILE A 139 -11.38 4.77 2.91
CA ILE A 139 -10.30 4.15 3.71
C ILE A 139 -10.70 2.71 4.04
N LEU A 140 -11.89 2.51 4.60
CA LEU A 140 -12.47 1.18 4.88
C LEU A 140 -12.66 0.30 3.63
N GLU A 141 -13.17 0.86 2.52
CA GLU A 141 -13.30 0.16 1.22
C GLU A 141 -11.95 -0.43 0.81
N GLY A 142 -10.87 0.34 0.93
CA GLY A 142 -9.55 -0.08 0.50
C GLY A 142 -8.81 -1.00 1.48
N ILE A 143 -8.98 -0.83 2.80
CA ILE A 143 -8.46 -1.75 3.82
C ILE A 143 -9.06 -3.14 3.62
N GLU A 144 -10.36 -3.21 3.34
CA GLU A 144 -11.06 -4.47 3.07
C GLU A 144 -10.55 -5.17 1.79
N LEU A 145 -10.10 -4.41 0.78
CA LEU A 145 -9.42 -4.98 -0.39
C LEU A 145 -8.03 -5.53 -0.05
N ILE A 146 -7.28 -4.88 0.85
CA ILE A 146 -5.98 -5.39 1.33
C ILE A 146 -6.19 -6.64 2.18
N ARG A 147 -7.13 -6.65 3.13
CA ARG A 147 -7.47 -7.83 3.95
C ARG A 147 -7.76 -9.06 3.09
N ARG A 148 -8.60 -8.92 2.06
CA ARG A 148 -8.92 -10.00 1.10
C ARG A 148 -7.74 -10.48 0.26
N ALA A 149 -6.68 -9.67 0.15
CA ALA A 149 -5.44 -10.05 -0.51
C ALA A 149 -4.44 -10.70 0.45
N VAL A 150 -4.38 -10.27 1.72
CA VAL A 150 -3.68 -11.00 2.79
C VAL A 150 -4.31 -12.39 2.95
N ARG A 151 -5.61 -12.45 3.19
CA ARG A 151 -6.37 -13.69 3.29
C ARG A 151 -7.75 -13.57 2.64
N SER A 152 -7.99 -14.38 1.63
CA SER A 152 -9.30 -14.57 1.01
C SER A 152 -10.12 -15.60 1.82
N GLY A 153 -11.45 -15.59 1.64
CA GLY A 153 -12.39 -16.45 2.39
C GLY A 153 -12.28 -17.95 2.09
N ASP A 154 -11.51 -18.33 1.07
CA ASP A 154 -11.03 -19.68 0.75
C ASP A 154 -9.73 -20.06 1.50
N GLY A 155 -9.26 -19.19 2.40
CA GLY A 155 -8.03 -19.34 3.17
C GLY A 155 -6.75 -19.04 2.38
N GLN A 156 -6.84 -18.69 1.10
CA GLN A 156 -5.69 -18.41 0.24
C GLN A 156 -5.16 -17.00 0.42
N SER A 157 -3.84 -16.82 0.37
CA SER A 157 -3.23 -15.50 0.22
C SER A 157 -3.10 -15.12 -1.26
N ARG A 158 -3.26 -13.83 -1.55
CA ARG A 158 -3.10 -13.20 -2.87
C ARG A 158 -2.21 -11.95 -2.77
N LEU A 159 -1.40 -11.83 -1.73
CA LEU A 159 -0.45 -10.74 -1.51
C LEU A 159 0.92 -11.30 -1.12
N ILE A 160 1.92 -11.03 -1.95
CA ILE A 160 3.33 -11.36 -1.68
C ILE A 160 4.12 -10.06 -1.66
N ILE A 161 4.97 -9.89 -0.64
CA ILE A 161 5.81 -8.72 -0.44
C ILE A 161 7.28 -9.19 -0.44
N SER A 162 8.13 -8.50 -1.20
CA SER A 162 9.56 -8.77 -1.20
C SER A 162 10.21 -8.36 0.13
N PRO A 163 11.22 -9.10 0.65
CA PRO A 163 12.09 -8.62 1.73
C PRO A 163 12.78 -7.27 1.46
N ARG A 164 12.79 -6.81 0.20
CA ARG A 164 13.23 -5.46 -0.19
C ARG A 164 12.24 -4.35 0.22
N CYS A 165 11.08 -4.69 0.79
CA CYS A 165 10.04 -3.74 1.22
C CYS A 165 9.86 -3.67 2.76
N PRO A 166 10.93 -3.40 3.56
CA PRO A 166 10.86 -3.45 5.01
C PRO A 166 9.84 -2.48 5.62
N ARG A 167 9.68 -1.26 5.07
CA ARG A 167 8.71 -0.28 5.60
C ARG A 167 7.27 -0.71 5.36
N LEU A 168 6.97 -1.36 4.23
CA LEU A 168 5.65 -1.95 4.00
C LEU A 168 5.40 -3.14 4.93
N ILE A 169 6.39 -4.02 5.13
CA ILE A 169 6.26 -5.17 6.06
C ILE A 169 6.04 -4.71 7.50
N GLU A 170 6.82 -3.72 7.95
CA GLU A 170 6.69 -3.08 9.26
C GLU A 170 5.30 -2.43 9.43
N ALA A 171 4.83 -1.71 8.40
CA ALA A 171 3.50 -1.10 8.40
C ALA A 171 2.36 -2.13 8.43
N MET A 172 2.45 -3.24 7.67
CA MET A 172 1.45 -4.32 7.70
C MET A 172 1.29 -4.92 9.10
N LYS A 173 2.36 -4.95 9.90
CA LYS A 173 2.36 -5.47 11.28
C LYS A 173 1.93 -4.45 12.34
N CYS A 174 2.25 -3.17 12.14
CA CYS A 174 2.10 -2.14 13.16
C CYS A 174 0.92 -1.17 12.93
N TYR A 175 0.21 -1.25 11.80
CA TYR A 175 -0.96 -0.42 11.53
C TYR A 175 -2.16 -0.86 12.38
N HIS A 176 -2.70 0.06 13.19
CA HIS A 176 -3.66 -0.24 14.26
C HIS A 176 -4.80 0.79 14.33
N TYR A 177 -5.91 0.43 14.98
CA TYR A 177 -6.99 1.31 15.42
C TYR A 177 -6.63 2.01 16.74
N SER A 178 -7.25 3.16 17.04
CA SER A 178 -7.01 3.88 18.29
C SER A 178 -7.46 3.08 19.52
N ASP A 179 -6.58 2.95 20.53
CA ASP A 179 -6.91 2.37 21.85
C ASP A 179 -7.94 3.20 22.64
N SER A 180 -8.19 4.44 22.23
CA SER A 180 -9.23 5.32 22.78
C SER A 180 -10.12 5.84 21.65
N PRO A 181 -11.06 5.01 21.15
CA PRO A 181 -11.96 5.37 20.07
C PRO A 181 -13.03 6.35 20.54
N VAL A 182 -12.94 7.61 20.12
CA VAL A 182 -13.90 8.68 20.48
C VAL A 182 -14.66 9.16 19.26
N GLY A 183 -16.00 9.09 19.30
CA GLY A 183 -16.85 9.62 18.24
C GLY A 183 -16.77 8.81 16.95
N ARG A 184 -16.64 9.51 15.81
CA ARG A 184 -16.74 8.91 14.46
C ARG A 184 -15.42 8.35 13.94
N ASP A 185 -14.32 8.62 14.62
CA ASP A 185 -12.98 8.12 14.27
C ASP A 185 -12.68 6.75 14.90
N SER A 186 -13.64 6.18 15.64
CA SER A 186 -13.57 4.85 16.26
C SER A 186 -13.38 3.70 15.26
N GLU A 187 -13.91 3.86 14.04
CA GLU A 187 -13.86 2.85 12.98
C GLU A 187 -12.64 3.02 12.06
N LEU A 188 -11.87 4.11 12.21
CA LEU A 188 -10.73 4.41 11.34
C LEU A 188 -9.39 4.04 12.02
N PRO A 189 -8.40 3.53 11.28
CA PRO A 189 -7.06 3.32 11.82
C PRO A 189 -6.42 4.63 12.28
N PHE A 190 -5.54 4.53 13.27
CA PHE A 190 -4.74 5.64 13.74
C PHE A 190 -3.75 6.09 12.66
N LYS A 191 -3.72 7.40 12.36
CA LYS A 191 -2.76 8.01 11.44
C LYS A 191 -1.56 8.54 12.22
N ASP A 192 -0.50 7.76 12.24
CA ASP A 192 0.77 8.06 12.90
C ASP A 192 1.76 8.85 12.01
N GLY A 193 1.53 8.89 10.70
CA GLY A 193 2.45 9.49 9.72
C GLY A 193 3.68 8.62 9.40
N LEU A 194 3.66 7.33 9.78
CA LEU A 194 4.83 6.44 9.74
C LEU A 194 4.50 5.04 9.17
N TYR A 195 3.35 4.47 9.53
CA TYR A 195 2.82 3.21 8.98
C TYR A 195 1.60 3.42 8.08
N ASP A 196 0.86 4.52 8.23
CA ASP A 196 -0.30 4.79 7.39
C ASP A 196 0.08 5.04 5.91
N HIS A 197 1.20 5.71 5.63
CA HIS A 197 1.64 6.02 4.25
C HIS A 197 1.94 4.79 3.36
N PRO A 198 2.71 3.77 3.78
CA PRO A 198 2.86 2.54 3.00
C PRO A 198 1.55 1.79 2.75
N ILE A 199 0.64 1.80 3.73
CA ILE A 199 -0.68 1.16 3.62
C ILE A 199 -1.58 1.97 2.68
N ASP A 200 -1.58 3.30 2.74
CA ASP A 200 -2.33 4.17 1.82
C ASP A 200 -1.81 4.04 0.38
N ALA A 201 -0.49 3.94 0.16
CA ALA A 201 0.08 3.62 -1.14
C ALA A 201 -0.43 2.26 -1.68
N LEU A 202 -0.43 1.20 -0.86
CA LEU A 202 -0.97 -0.11 -1.25
C LEU A 202 -2.50 -0.05 -1.47
N ARG A 203 -3.22 0.74 -0.67
CA ARG A 203 -4.67 0.98 -0.76
C ARG A 203 -5.04 1.61 -2.09
N TYR A 204 -4.27 2.60 -2.56
CA TYR A 204 -4.48 3.25 -3.85
C TYR A 204 -4.26 2.29 -5.02
N PHE A 205 -3.34 1.33 -4.91
CA PHE A 205 -3.20 0.27 -5.92
C PHE A 205 -4.47 -0.57 -6.01
N PHE A 206 -4.90 -1.20 -4.90
CA PHE A 206 -6.06 -2.08 -4.89
C PHE A 206 -7.36 -1.38 -5.31
N ALA A 207 -7.57 -0.14 -4.86
CA ALA A 207 -8.75 0.67 -5.19
C ALA A 207 -8.87 1.03 -6.68
N ASN A 208 -7.75 1.07 -7.42
CA ASN A 208 -7.76 1.26 -8.86
C ASN A 208 -7.79 -0.08 -9.62
N TYR A 209 -6.92 -1.03 -9.26
CA TYR A 209 -6.77 -2.31 -9.94
C TYR A 209 -8.08 -3.15 -9.94
N ASN A 210 -8.70 -3.33 -8.77
CA ASN A 210 -9.91 -4.16 -8.62
C ASN A 210 -11.18 -3.59 -9.29
N ARG A 211 -11.13 -2.35 -9.80
CA ARG A 211 -12.20 -1.77 -10.63
C ARG A 211 -11.86 -1.77 -12.11
N ALA A 212 -10.60 -1.87 -12.49
CA ALA A 212 -10.19 -2.12 -13.87
C ALA A 212 -10.58 -3.54 -14.32
N SER A 213 -10.34 -4.58 -13.51
CA SER A 213 -10.72 -5.96 -13.84
C SER A 213 -12.23 -6.14 -14.01
N LYS A 214 -13.05 -5.38 -13.27
CA LYS A 214 -14.52 -5.37 -13.39
C LYS A 214 -15.07 -4.73 -14.68
N ILE A 215 -14.23 -4.16 -15.54
CA ILE A 215 -14.63 -3.60 -16.85
C ILE A 215 -14.56 -4.68 -17.96
N THR A 216 -13.99 -5.85 -17.69
CA THR A 216 -13.79 -6.92 -18.67
C THR A 216 -15.09 -7.64 -19.06
N THR A 217 -15.71 -7.14 -20.13
CA THR A 217 -16.51 -7.90 -21.10
C THR A 217 -17.86 -8.46 -20.60
N ARG A 218 -18.90 -7.60 -20.60
CA ARG A 218 -20.21 -8.02 -21.13
C ARG A 218 -20.16 -7.89 -22.66
N ARG A 219 -20.01 -9.01 -23.37
CA ARG A 219 -20.41 -9.10 -24.78
C ARG A 219 -21.94 -9.26 -24.83
N TYR A 220 -22.56 -8.52 -25.75
CA TYR A 220 -23.84 -8.91 -26.36
C TYR A 220 -23.58 -10.01 -27.39
#